data_AF-A0AA35PWX0-F1
#
_entry.id   AF-A0AA35PWX0-F1
#
_cell.length_a   1.000
_cell.length_b   1.000
_cell.length_c   1.000
_cell.angle_alpha   90.00
_cell.angle_beta   90.00
_cell.angle_gamma   90.00
#
_symmetry.space_group_name_H-M   'P 1'
#
loop_
_entity.id
_entity.type
_entity.pdbx_description
1 polymer ?
#
loop_
_entity_poly.entity_id
_entity_poly.type
_entity_poly.pdbx_seq_one_letter_code
_entity_poly.pdbx_strand_id
1 'polypeptide(L)'
;MKPAPAFRLGQLAGLPRLCLRQKHTQHSGKPRQPTSGFVGPEGHGEKIWVFAHRRSDQIIYSFKEQLDGYHDLKQLPYNGKKTKPAKLRKDYWSPMATIEFPQGQGAVGRTVFQKLRELKHLHEVQWHEDLRYKSEKEYTKQDKKTVKAKHEAGFLEYKPLRTVKQRGKALNAQKGNAIADMAVVLAGEGAGNRVLVSQAEDGAKDLVQVTVSWANDQDRNFAEEWSTNVTHDLFEEPSYVAEAAALQTTGAQAQPSPA
;
A
#
# COMPACT_ATOMS: atom_id res chain seq x y z
N MET A 1 83.04 14.78 0.85
CA MET A 1 82.73 13.64 -0.04
C MET A 1 81.97 12.58 0.76
N LYS A 2 80.83 12.12 0.20
CA LYS A 2 79.87 11.08 0.67
C LYS A 2 79.05 11.40 1.94
N PRO A 3 77.83 10.82 2.12
CA PRO A 3 76.90 10.16 1.18
C PRO A 3 75.45 10.73 1.22
N ALA A 4 74.63 10.36 0.24
CA ALA A 4 73.19 10.63 0.19
C ALA A 4 72.41 9.88 1.30
N PRO A 5 71.34 10.46 1.88
CA PRO A 5 70.49 9.73 2.81
C PRO A 5 69.54 8.79 2.06
N ALA A 6 69.60 7.52 2.46
CA ALA A 6 68.77 6.42 2.01
C ALA A 6 67.30 6.60 2.42
N PHE A 7 66.40 6.16 1.54
CA PHE A 7 64.98 5.94 1.82
C PHE A 7 64.81 5.00 3.02
N ARG A 8 64.14 5.46 4.08
CA ARG A 8 63.54 4.57 5.07
C ARG A 8 62.08 4.31 4.71
N LEU A 9 61.82 3.10 4.22
CA LEU A 9 60.49 2.50 4.20
C LEU A 9 60.01 2.37 5.65
N GLY A 10 59.01 3.15 6.05
CA GLY A 10 58.42 3.00 7.37
C GLY A 10 57.70 4.24 7.88
N GLN A 11 56.55 4.55 7.27
CA GLN A 11 55.45 5.27 7.93
C GLN A 11 54.24 5.28 6.96
N LEU A 12 53.47 4.19 6.95
CA LEU A 12 52.09 4.27 6.44
C LEU A 12 51.27 4.98 7.52
N ALA A 13 51.26 6.31 7.46
CA ALA A 13 50.28 7.10 8.17
C ALA A 13 48.88 6.70 7.67
N GLY A 14 47.98 6.46 8.62
CA GLY A 14 46.69 5.84 8.43
C GLY A 14 45.85 6.53 7.35
N LEU A 15 45.53 5.78 6.30
CA LEU A 15 44.38 6.06 5.47
C LEU A 15 43.14 5.53 6.21
N PRO A 16 42.18 6.37 6.63
CA PRO A 16 40.88 5.84 6.97
C PRO A 16 40.30 5.24 5.68
N ARG A 17 40.06 3.91 5.69
CA ARG A 17 39.16 3.26 4.73
C ARG A 17 37.73 3.76 5.01
N LEU A 18 37.47 5.02 4.69
CA LEU A 18 36.13 5.54 4.56
C LEU A 18 35.55 4.94 3.28
N CYS A 19 34.61 4.03 3.50
CA CYS A 19 33.86 3.29 2.51
C CYS A 19 33.41 4.19 1.35
N LEU A 20 33.94 3.93 0.15
CA LEU A 20 33.41 4.42 -1.13
C LEU A 20 32.03 3.81 -1.43
N ARG A 21 30.99 4.15 -0.64
CA ARG A 21 29.61 3.74 -0.91
C ARG A 21 28.63 4.90 -1.10
N GLN A 22 29.11 6.13 -1.12
CA GLN A 22 28.25 7.32 -1.18
C GLN A 22 28.08 7.93 -2.58
N LYS A 23 28.79 7.42 -3.60
CA LYS A 23 28.79 8.01 -4.96
C LYS A 23 27.79 7.39 -5.94
N HIS A 24 27.09 6.30 -5.61
CA HIS A 24 26.16 5.64 -6.55
C HIS A 24 24.69 6.09 -6.44
N THR A 25 24.34 6.95 -5.48
CA THR A 25 22.96 7.47 -5.31
C THR A 25 22.84 8.99 -5.37
N GLN A 26 23.96 9.70 -5.49
CA GLN A 26 23.93 11.16 -5.65
C GLN A 26 23.87 11.49 -7.14
N HIS A 27 22.64 11.55 -7.66
CA HIS A 27 22.40 12.26 -8.91
C HIS A 27 22.90 13.69 -8.75
N SER A 28 23.97 14.04 -9.48
CA SER A 28 24.40 15.41 -9.72
C SER A 28 23.22 16.20 -10.29
N GLY A 29 22.52 16.93 -9.43
CA GLY A 29 21.28 17.61 -9.77
C GLY A 29 21.54 19.06 -10.14
N LYS A 30 21.60 19.36 -11.44
CA LYS A 30 21.25 20.71 -11.92
C LYS A 30 19.90 21.11 -11.31
N PRO A 31 19.64 22.39 -10.99
CA PRO A 31 18.32 22.82 -10.53
C PRO A 31 17.28 22.34 -11.54
N ARG A 32 16.34 21.52 -11.06
CA ARG A 32 15.23 21.03 -11.89
C ARG A 32 14.44 22.25 -12.32
N GLN A 33 14.38 22.49 -13.63
CA GLN A 33 13.48 23.49 -14.20
C GLN A 33 12.05 23.20 -13.71
N PRO A 34 11.25 24.21 -13.37
CA PRO A 34 9.85 24.01 -12.98
C PRO A 34 9.14 23.36 -14.16
N THR A 35 8.88 22.06 -14.06
CA THR A 35 8.11 21.35 -15.08
C THR A 35 6.70 21.90 -15.04
N SER A 36 6.13 22.27 -16.20
CA SER A 36 4.68 22.43 -16.30
C SER A 36 4.06 21.17 -15.71
N GLY A 37 3.20 21.32 -14.70
CA GLY A 37 2.62 20.17 -13.99
C GLY A 37 1.99 19.17 -14.97
N PHE A 38 1.82 17.93 -14.52
CA PHE A 38 1.14 16.91 -15.33
C PHE A 38 -0.24 17.41 -15.79
N VAL A 39 -0.39 17.60 -17.11
CA VAL A 39 -1.67 17.90 -17.77
C VAL A 39 -2.34 16.57 -18.07
N GLY A 40 -3.01 16.03 -17.05
CA GLY A 40 -3.81 14.81 -17.19
C GLY A 40 -5.16 15.10 -17.86
N PRO A 41 -5.89 14.03 -18.24
CA PRO A 41 -7.32 14.14 -18.53
C PRO A 41 -8.04 14.84 -17.36
N GLU A 42 -9.10 15.59 -17.69
CA GLU A 42 -9.96 16.22 -16.68
C GLU A 42 -10.48 15.16 -15.69
N GLY A 43 -10.53 15.51 -14.41
CA GLY A 43 -10.93 14.57 -13.34
C GLY A 43 -9.88 13.54 -12.92
N HIS A 44 -8.71 13.47 -13.58
CA HIS A 44 -7.72 12.44 -13.27
C HIS A 44 -7.10 12.62 -11.88
N GLY A 45 -7.37 11.65 -11.01
CA GLY A 45 -6.91 11.61 -9.62
C GLY A 45 -7.94 12.11 -8.62
N GLU A 46 -9.13 12.55 -9.06
CA GLU A 46 -10.21 12.94 -8.15
C GLU A 46 -10.89 11.72 -7.51
N LYS A 47 -10.83 10.57 -8.19
CA LYS A 47 -11.36 9.30 -7.69
C LYS A 47 -10.26 8.24 -7.68
N ILE A 48 -10.09 7.58 -6.54
CA ILE A 48 -9.17 6.44 -6.37
C ILE A 48 -9.98 5.22 -5.96
N TRP A 49 -9.84 4.14 -6.72
CA TRP A 49 -10.46 2.86 -6.46
C TRP A 49 -9.48 1.94 -5.74
N VAL A 50 -9.94 1.33 -4.65
CA VAL A 50 -9.20 0.35 -3.88
C VAL A 50 -9.84 -1.02 -4.06
N PHE A 51 -9.15 -1.94 -4.71
CA PHE A 51 -9.64 -3.29 -4.96
C PHE A 51 -9.02 -4.27 -3.97
N ALA A 52 -9.85 -5.16 -3.44
CA ALA A 52 -9.42 -6.24 -2.57
C ALA A 52 -9.64 -7.61 -3.22
N HIS A 53 -8.69 -8.51 -3.03
CA HIS A 53 -8.83 -9.91 -3.40
C HIS A 53 -9.60 -10.68 -2.32
N ARG A 54 -10.83 -11.12 -2.60
CA ARG A 54 -11.80 -11.72 -1.65
C ARG A 54 -11.25 -12.82 -0.72
N ARG A 55 -10.27 -13.61 -1.18
CA ARG A 55 -9.69 -14.73 -0.38
C ARG A 55 -8.30 -14.48 0.20
N SER A 56 -7.56 -13.52 -0.33
CA SER A 56 -6.12 -13.37 -0.03
C SER A 56 -5.78 -12.01 0.53
N ASP A 57 -6.77 -11.12 0.61
CA ASP A 57 -6.67 -9.78 1.17
C ASP A 57 -5.55 -8.94 0.54
N GLN A 58 -5.15 -9.29 -0.68
CA GLN A 58 -4.27 -8.48 -1.52
C GLN A 58 -5.02 -7.22 -1.98
N ILE A 59 -4.30 -6.11 -2.02
CA ILE A 59 -4.85 -4.80 -2.39
C ILE A 59 -4.22 -4.30 -3.68
N ILE A 60 -5.03 -3.65 -4.50
CA ILE A 60 -4.61 -2.93 -5.71
C ILE A 60 -5.25 -1.55 -5.70
N TYR A 61 -4.47 -0.51 -5.97
CA TYR A 61 -4.97 0.86 -6.14
C TYR A 61 -5.06 1.21 -7.60
N SER A 62 -6.16 1.78 -8.06
CA SER A 62 -6.30 2.27 -9.44
C SER A 62 -7.04 3.61 -9.48
N PHE A 63 -6.79 4.40 -10.52
CA PHE A 63 -7.64 5.57 -10.84
C PHE A 63 -8.86 5.17 -11.69
N LYS A 64 -8.86 3.95 -12.25
CA LYS A 64 -9.95 3.43 -13.08
C LYS A 64 -10.89 2.60 -12.21
N GLU A 65 -12.17 2.66 -12.55
CA GLU A 65 -13.21 1.81 -11.96
C GLU A 65 -13.04 0.33 -12.32
N GLN A 66 -12.38 0.03 -13.44
CA GLN A 66 -12.06 -1.33 -13.85
C GLN A 66 -10.55 -1.57 -13.78
N LEU A 67 -10.19 -2.75 -13.26
CA LEU A 67 -8.80 -3.19 -13.17
C LEU A 67 -8.21 -3.49 -14.54
N ASP A 68 -7.01 -2.97 -14.77
CA ASP A 68 -6.17 -3.26 -15.92
C ASP A 68 -5.33 -4.52 -15.64
N GLY A 69 -5.59 -5.59 -16.40
CA GLY A 69 -4.93 -6.88 -16.21
C GLY A 69 -3.40 -6.82 -16.25
N TYR A 70 -2.79 -5.89 -16.98
CA TYR A 70 -1.33 -5.80 -17.10
C TYR A 70 -0.73 -4.83 -16.09
N HIS A 71 -1.24 -3.60 -16.01
CA HIS A 71 -0.66 -2.57 -15.16
C HIS A 71 -0.91 -2.83 -13.67
N ASP A 72 -2.10 -3.29 -13.31
CA ASP A 72 -2.44 -3.53 -11.92
C ASP A 72 -1.81 -4.80 -11.36
N LEU A 73 -1.58 -5.81 -12.22
CA LEU A 73 -0.86 -7.03 -11.83
C LEU A 73 0.61 -6.76 -11.45
N LYS A 74 1.20 -5.65 -11.91
CA LYS A 74 2.56 -5.24 -11.51
C LYS A 74 2.63 -4.76 -10.06
N GLN A 75 1.50 -4.38 -9.46
CA GLN A 75 1.45 -3.95 -8.06
C GLN A 75 1.64 -5.12 -7.08
N LEU A 76 1.46 -6.37 -7.54
CA LEU A 76 1.61 -7.57 -6.71
C LEU A 76 3.04 -8.12 -6.79
N PRO A 77 3.80 -8.14 -5.68
CA PRO A 77 5.13 -8.74 -5.65
C PRO A 77 5.07 -10.28 -5.64
N TYR A 78 6.22 -10.91 -5.87
CA TYR A 78 6.36 -12.35 -5.72
C TYR A 78 6.71 -12.70 -4.26
N ASN A 79 5.72 -13.14 -3.49
CA ASN A 79 5.90 -13.54 -2.09
C ASN A 79 6.08 -15.07 -1.91
N GLY A 80 6.28 -15.81 -3.00
CA GLY A 80 6.45 -17.27 -3.00
C GLY A 80 5.62 -18.02 -4.05
N LYS A 81 5.74 -19.35 -4.04
CA LYS A 81 5.01 -20.20 -5.00
C LYS A 81 3.50 -20.11 -4.76
N LYS A 82 2.74 -19.80 -5.82
CA LYS A 82 1.26 -19.63 -5.82
C LYS A 82 0.75 -18.46 -4.95
N THR A 83 1.57 -17.44 -4.69
CA THR A 83 1.12 -16.22 -3.99
C THR A 83 0.73 -15.08 -4.94
N LYS A 84 1.33 -15.02 -6.13
CA LYS A 84 0.96 -14.07 -7.20
C LYS A 84 0.09 -14.79 -8.25
N PRO A 85 -1.11 -14.29 -8.57
CA PRO A 85 -1.92 -14.86 -9.65
C PRO A 85 -1.27 -14.61 -11.02
N ALA A 86 -1.52 -15.49 -11.99
CA ALA A 86 -1.01 -15.32 -13.35
C ALA A 86 -1.76 -14.22 -14.13
N LYS A 87 -3.05 -14.03 -13.83
CA LYS A 87 -3.93 -13.00 -14.38
C LYS A 87 -4.92 -12.54 -13.32
N LEU A 88 -5.35 -11.28 -13.40
CA LEU A 88 -6.43 -10.76 -12.56
C LEU A 88 -7.75 -11.33 -13.07
N ARG A 89 -8.46 -12.09 -12.23
CA ARG A 89 -9.77 -12.66 -12.57
C ARG A 89 -10.87 -11.83 -11.90
N LYS A 90 -11.88 -11.43 -12.67
CA LYS A 90 -12.98 -10.57 -12.21
C LYS A 90 -13.75 -11.09 -10.99
N ASP A 91 -13.80 -12.41 -10.78
CA ASP A 91 -14.54 -13.03 -9.68
C ASP A 91 -13.83 -12.91 -8.32
N TYR A 92 -12.51 -12.75 -8.32
CA TYR A 92 -11.73 -12.65 -7.09
C TYR A 92 -11.51 -11.21 -6.62
N TRP A 93 -11.56 -10.25 -7.54
CA TRP A 93 -11.26 -8.86 -7.27
C TRP A 93 -12.56 -8.06 -7.25
N SER A 94 -12.78 -7.34 -6.15
CA SER A 94 -13.93 -6.45 -6.00
C SER A 94 -13.46 -5.10 -5.44
N PRO A 95 -14.10 -3.99 -5.83
CA PRO A 95 -13.85 -2.71 -5.18
C PRO A 95 -14.27 -2.82 -3.71
N MET A 96 -13.36 -2.44 -2.82
CA MET A 96 -13.53 -2.43 -1.37
C MET A 96 -13.88 -1.02 -0.88
N ALA A 97 -13.21 -0.02 -1.44
CA ALA A 97 -13.42 1.37 -1.10
C ALA A 97 -13.13 2.27 -2.31
N THR A 98 -13.76 3.42 -2.32
CA THR A 98 -13.49 4.51 -3.26
C THR A 98 -13.18 5.76 -2.45
N ILE A 99 -12.10 6.45 -2.82
CA ILE A 99 -11.68 7.71 -2.21
C ILE A 99 -11.98 8.81 -3.22
N GLU A 100 -12.85 9.74 -2.85
CA GLU A 100 -13.32 10.83 -3.69
C GLU A 100 -12.86 12.18 -3.13
N PHE A 101 -12.21 12.96 -3.98
CA PHE A 101 -11.80 14.32 -3.70
C PHE A 101 -12.77 15.30 -4.38
N PRO A 102 -12.90 16.54 -3.85
CA PRO A 102 -13.69 17.57 -4.50
C PRO A 102 -13.20 17.86 -5.92
N GLN A 103 -14.12 18.27 -6.80
CA GLN A 103 -13.82 18.58 -8.20
C GLN A 103 -12.68 19.60 -8.31
N GLY A 104 -11.73 19.36 -9.21
CA GLY A 104 -10.55 20.18 -9.41
C GLY A 104 -9.36 19.81 -8.51
N GLN A 105 -9.52 18.92 -7.53
CA GLN A 105 -8.46 18.52 -6.60
C GLN A 105 -7.70 17.25 -7.01
N GLY A 106 -7.74 16.85 -8.28
CA GLY A 106 -7.04 15.65 -8.76
C GLY A 106 -5.51 15.64 -8.49
N ALA A 107 -4.87 16.80 -8.33
CA ALA A 107 -3.48 16.88 -7.92
C ALA A 107 -3.21 16.35 -6.50
N VAL A 108 -4.17 16.53 -5.58
CA VAL A 108 -4.13 16.01 -4.22
C VAL A 108 -4.26 14.49 -4.26
N GLY A 109 -5.27 13.98 -4.95
CA GLY A 109 -5.48 12.53 -5.04
C GLY A 109 -4.35 11.78 -5.76
N ARG A 110 -3.65 12.38 -6.73
CA ARG A 110 -2.41 11.78 -7.27
C ARG A 110 -1.31 11.63 -6.23
N THR A 111 -1.19 12.60 -5.32
CA THR A 111 -0.23 12.56 -4.22
C THR A 111 -0.61 11.48 -3.22
N VAL A 112 -1.90 11.40 -2.84
CA VAL A 112 -2.44 10.35 -1.98
C VAL A 112 -2.20 8.97 -2.59
N PHE A 113 -2.51 8.79 -3.87
CA PHE A 113 -2.27 7.55 -4.60
C PHE A 113 -0.80 7.13 -4.58
N GLN A 114 0.11 8.08 -4.79
CA GLN A 114 1.55 7.82 -4.69
C GLN A 114 1.91 7.32 -3.28
N LYS A 115 1.45 8.01 -2.23
CA LYS A 115 1.75 7.65 -0.84
C LYS A 115 1.20 6.29 -0.43
N LEU A 116 -0.03 5.97 -0.80
CA LEU A 116 -0.63 4.66 -0.56
C LEU A 116 0.19 3.54 -1.24
N ARG A 117 0.68 3.78 -2.46
CA ARG A 117 1.52 2.80 -3.15
C ARG A 117 2.92 2.67 -2.54
N GLU A 118 3.50 3.77 -2.05
CA GLU A 118 4.76 3.77 -1.32
C GLU A 118 4.64 2.97 -0.02
N LEU A 119 3.60 3.23 0.78
CA LEU A 119 3.34 2.52 2.04
C LEU A 119 3.07 1.03 1.81
N LYS A 120 2.22 0.69 0.83
CA LYS A 120 2.00 -0.71 0.45
C LYS A 120 3.31 -1.42 0.08
N HIS A 121 4.19 -0.77 -0.67
CA HIS A 121 5.48 -1.35 -1.03
C HIS A 121 6.37 -1.56 0.22
N LEU A 122 6.37 -0.60 1.15
CA LEU A 122 7.09 -0.73 2.42
C LEU A 122 6.55 -1.89 3.27
N HIS A 123 5.24 -2.05 3.39
CA HIS A 123 4.63 -3.19 4.11
C HIS A 123 5.01 -4.55 3.53
N GLU A 124 5.27 -4.62 2.21
CA GLU A 124 5.67 -5.85 1.53
C GLU A 124 7.19 -6.12 1.61
N VAL A 125 8.02 -5.07 1.68
CA VAL A 125 9.49 -5.20 1.63
C VAL A 125 10.15 -5.07 3.00
N GLN A 126 9.72 -4.10 3.82
CA GLN A 126 10.30 -3.73 5.11
C GLN A 126 9.36 -4.09 6.26
N TRP A 127 9.02 -5.37 6.38
CA TRP A 127 8.19 -5.88 7.46
C TRP A 127 9.01 -6.19 8.73
N HIS A 128 8.35 -6.09 9.88
CA HIS A 128 8.92 -6.33 11.21
C HIS A 128 9.09 -7.83 11.52
N GLU A 129 9.98 -8.17 12.46
CA GLU A 129 10.30 -9.56 12.80
C GLU A 129 9.08 -10.38 13.29
N ASP A 130 8.03 -9.75 13.85
CA ASP A 130 6.82 -10.47 14.30
C ASP A 130 6.09 -11.18 13.14
N LEU A 131 6.29 -10.74 11.89
CA LEU A 131 5.75 -11.44 10.73
C LEU A 131 6.35 -12.86 10.57
N ARG A 132 7.52 -13.14 11.16
CA ARG A 132 8.10 -14.48 11.19
C ARG A 132 7.38 -15.42 12.15
N TYR A 133 6.67 -14.90 13.14
CA TYR A 133 6.01 -15.68 14.19
C TYR A 133 4.50 -15.74 13.97
N LYS A 134 3.87 -16.88 14.26
CA LYS A 134 2.42 -17.00 14.18
C LYS A 134 1.76 -16.07 15.21
N SER A 135 0.64 -15.48 14.84
CA SER A 135 -0.24 -14.82 15.81
C SER A 135 -1.04 -15.86 16.60
N GLU A 136 -1.54 -15.48 17.77
CA GLU A 136 -2.35 -16.38 18.61
C GLU A 136 -3.60 -16.90 17.88
N LYS A 137 -4.17 -16.07 16.99
CA LYS A 137 -5.32 -16.41 16.14
C LYS A 137 -4.99 -17.52 15.14
N GLU A 138 -3.72 -17.68 14.75
CA GLU A 138 -3.24 -18.69 13.79
C GLU A 138 -2.78 -20.00 14.47
N TYR A 139 -2.77 -20.07 15.80
CA TYR A 139 -2.22 -21.23 16.51
C TYR A 139 -3.05 -22.49 16.27
N THR A 140 -2.38 -23.51 15.74
CA THR A 140 -2.93 -24.86 15.65
C THR A 140 -2.96 -25.50 17.05
N LYS A 141 -3.76 -26.56 17.26
CA LYS A 141 -3.78 -27.33 18.51
C LYS A 141 -2.38 -27.79 18.95
N GLN A 142 -1.54 -28.18 18.00
CA GLN A 142 -0.15 -28.58 18.23
C GLN A 142 0.73 -27.40 18.68
N ASP A 143 0.56 -26.23 18.05
CA ASP A 143 1.27 -25.00 18.42
C ASP A 143 0.93 -24.64 19.88
N LYS A 144 -0.35 -24.66 20.26
CA LYS A 144 -0.81 -24.38 21.63
C LYS A 144 -0.19 -25.34 22.66
N LYS A 145 -0.11 -26.63 22.34
CA LYS A 145 0.55 -27.63 23.21
C LYS A 145 2.04 -27.33 23.38
N THR A 146 2.71 -26.94 22.29
CA THR A 146 4.14 -26.62 22.29
C THR A 146 4.43 -25.36 23.09
N VAL A 147 3.61 -24.31 22.92
CA VAL A 147 3.69 -23.07 23.71
C VAL A 147 3.51 -23.40 25.19
N LYS A 148 2.47 -24.14 25.57
CA LYS A 148 2.25 -24.54 26.97
C LYS A 148 3.46 -25.28 27.57
N ALA A 149 3.99 -26.28 26.87
CA ALA A 149 5.16 -27.02 27.33
C ALA A 149 6.42 -26.15 27.46
N LYS A 150 6.59 -25.16 26.58
CA LYS A 150 7.72 -24.20 26.66
C LYS A 150 7.56 -23.21 27.80
N HIS A 151 6.34 -22.74 28.07
CA HIS A 151 6.04 -21.92 29.25
C HIS A 151 6.28 -22.69 30.55
N GLU A 152 5.85 -23.95 30.63
CA GLU A 152 6.12 -24.84 31.78
C GLU A 152 7.62 -25.07 31.98
N ALA A 153 8.41 -25.07 30.90
CA ALA A 153 9.87 -25.15 30.92
C ALA A 153 10.58 -23.79 31.16
N GLY A 154 9.84 -22.72 31.48
CA GLY A 154 10.39 -21.39 31.80
C GLY A 154 10.54 -20.40 30.64
N PHE A 155 10.14 -20.76 29.41
CA PHE A 155 10.17 -19.87 28.24
C PHE A 155 8.83 -19.16 28.06
N LEU A 156 8.62 -18.05 28.77
CA LEU A 156 7.36 -17.30 28.81
C LEU A 156 7.00 -16.54 27.51
N GLU A 157 7.95 -16.30 26.61
CA GLU A 157 7.71 -15.51 25.38
C GLU A 157 7.80 -16.37 24.09
N TYR A 158 7.72 -17.68 24.21
CA TYR A 158 7.88 -18.56 23.05
C TYR A 158 6.72 -18.41 22.05
N LYS A 159 7.04 -17.92 20.84
CA LYS A 159 6.11 -17.86 19.71
C LYS A 159 6.52 -18.85 18.60
N PRO A 160 5.60 -19.70 18.10
CA PRO A 160 5.89 -20.59 16.99
C PRO A 160 6.21 -19.84 15.69
N LEU A 161 7.18 -20.34 14.91
CA LEU A 161 7.56 -19.74 13.63
C LEU A 161 6.57 -20.09 12.50
N ARG A 162 6.36 -19.14 11.58
CA ARG A 162 5.67 -19.36 10.30
C ARG A 162 6.58 -20.08 9.33
N THR A 163 6.02 -21.02 8.57
CA THR A 163 6.67 -21.56 7.38
C THR A 163 6.79 -20.47 6.30
N VAL A 164 7.70 -20.65 5.33
CA VAL A 164 7.85 -19.72 4.19
C VAL A 164 6.52 -19.52 3.45
N LYS A 165 5.73 -20.60 3.28
CA LYS A 165 4.41 -20.54 2.64
C LYS A 165 3.39 -19.75 3.46
N GLN A 166 3.35 -19.95 4.78
CA GLN A 166 2.47 -19.20 5.67
C GLN A 166 2.85 -17.71 5.70
N ARG A 167 4.15 -17.41 5.77
CA ARG A 167 4.65 -16.04 5.71
C ARG A 167 4.30 -15.35 4.39
N GLY A 168 4.44 -16.04 3.25
CA GLY A 168 4.02 -15.49 1.96
C GLY A 168 2.52 -15.19 1.86
N LYS A 169 1.67 -15.97 2.56
CA LYS A 169 0.24 -15.67 2.69
C LYS A 169 -0.03 -14.49 3.62
N ALA A 170 0.65 -14.43 4.77
CA ALA A 170 0.53 -13.31 5.69
C ALA A 170 0.97 -11.99 5.03
N LEU A 171 2.06 -12.01 4.26
CA LEU A 171 2.52 -10.86 3.46
C LEU A 171 1.52 -10.40 2.40
N ASN A 172 0.71 -11.31 1.87
CA ASN A 172 -0.31 -10.96 0.88
C ASN A 172 -1.53 -10.29 1.52
N ALA A 173 -1.81 -10.56 2.80
CA ALA A 173 -2.97 -10.07 3.50
C ALA A 173 -2.76 -8.61 3.95
N GLN A 174 -2.84 -7.70 2.98
CA GLN A 174 -2.55 -6.27 3.14
C GLN A 174 -3.81 -5.43 3.36
N LYS A 175 -5.01 -6.02 3.38
CA LYS A 175 -6.27 -5.29 3.57
C LYS A 175 -6.27 -4.39 4.81
N GLY A 176 -5.92 -4.93 5.98
CA GLY A 176 -5.87 -4.15 7.22
C GLY A 176 -4.86 -3.00 7.15
N ASN A 177 -3.65 -3.30 6.67
CA ASN A 177 -2.60 -2.28 6.50
C ASN A 177 -3.02 -1.18 5.53
N ALA A 178 -3.64 -1.54 4.40
CA ALA A 178 -4.11 -0.57 3.41
C ALA A 178 -5.15 0.40 3.99
N ILE A 179 -6.04 -0.08 4.86
CA ILE A 179 -7.06 0.76 5.51
C ILE A 179 -6.41 1.68 6.55
N ALA A 180 -5.46 1.17 7.34
CA ALA A 180 -4.68 2.00 8.24
C ALA A 180 -3.87 3.07 7.48
N ASP A 181 -3.25 2.69 6.35
CA ASP A 181 -2.53 3.62 5.48
C ASP A 181 -3.45 4.68 4.89
N MET A 182 -4.70 4.33 4.54
CA MET A 182 -5.71 5.31 4.11
C MET A 182 -5.98 6.34 5.19
N ALA A 183 -6.21 5.93 6.44
CA ALA A 183 -6.44 6.86 7.55
C ALA A 183 -5.24 7.79 7.77
N VAL A 184 -4.02 7.24 7.79
CA VAL A 184 -2.78 8.01 7.98
C VAL A 184 -2.56 9.02 6.85
N VAL A 185 -2.68 8.59 5.58
CA VAL A 185 -2.45 9.47 4.43
C VAL A 185 -3.54 10.55 4.32
N LEU A 186 -4.80 10.23 4.64
CA LEU A 186 -5.90 11.20 4.59
C LEU A 186 -5.89 12.18 5.78
N ALA A 187 -5.20 11.84 6.86
CA ALA A 187 -4.89 12.76 7.97
C ALA A 187 -3.75 13.76 7.64
N GLY A 188 -3.25 13.75 6.40
CA GLY A 188 -2.19 14.64 5.94
C GLY A 188 -0.78 14.21 6.35
N GLU A 189 -0.60 12.98 6.84
CA GLU A 189 0.73 12.48 7.19
C GLU A 189 1.56 12.11 5.96
N GLY A 190 2.89 12.16 6.14
CA GLY A 190 3.86 11.84 5.11
C GLY A 190 4.42 13.07 4.39
N ALA A 191 5.75 13.11 4.22
CA ALA A 191 6.44 14.23 3.62
C ALA A 191 5.95 14.53 2.19
N GLY A 192 5.56 15.78 1.95
CA GLY A 192 5.04 16.26 0.66
C GLY A 192 3.60 15.85 0.36
N ASN A 193 2.83 15.40 1.37
CA ASN A 193 1.41 15.12 1.22
C ASN A 193 0.63 16.43 0.98
N ARG A 194 -0.15 16.48 -0.09
CA ARG A 194 -0.93 17.65 -0.52
C ARG A 194 -2.34 17.71 0.06
N VAL A 195 -2.73 16.74 0.88
CA VAL A 195 -3.98 16.80 1.65
C VAL A 195 -3.90 17.89 2.72
N LEU A 196 -2.69 18.16 3.23
CA LEU A 196 -2.40 19.28 4.10
C LEU A 196 -2.32 20.58 3.28
N VAL A 197 -3.28 21.47 3.47
CA VAL A 197 -3.35 22.78 2.81
C VAL A 197 -2.50 23.78 3.57
N SER A 198 -2.67 23.83 4.89
CA SER A 198 -1.89 24.69 5.77
C SER A 198 -1.79 24.08 7.17
N GLN A 199 -0.77 24.50 7.92
CA GLN A 199 -0.57 24.11 9.32
C GLN A 199 -0.44 25.38 10.15
N ALA A 200 -1.34 25.55 11.12
CA ALA A 200 -1.29 26.66 12.06
C ALA A 200 -0.16 26.47 13.08
N GLU A 201 0.28 27.55 13.72
CA GLU A 201 1.36 27.52 14.73
C GLU A 201 0.99 26.65 15.95
N ASP A 202 -0.31 26.56 16.28
CA ASP A 202 -0.85 25.71 17.35
C ASP A 202 -0.92 24.21 16.98
N GLY A 203 -0.45 23.84 15.78
CA GLY A 203 -0.46 22.45 15.29
C GLY A 203 -1.77 22.01 14.65
N ALA A 204 -2.80 22.86 14.61
CA ALA A 204 -4.02 22.61 13.86
C ALA A 204 -3.73 22.52 12.36
N LYS A 205 -4.18 21.43 11.73
CA LYS A 205 -3.98 21.15 10.31
C LYS A 205 -5.26 21.51 9.54
N ASP A 206 -5.12 22.32 8.51
CA ASP A 206 -6.19 22.54 7.53
C ASP A 206 -6.07 21.48 6.43
N LEU A 207 -7.06 20.60 6.37
CA LEU A 207 -7.05 19.41 5.54
C LEU A 207 -8.15 19.48 4.48
N VAL A 208 -7.85 18.98 3.29
CA VAL A 208 -8.85 18.78 2.24
C VAL A 208 -9.94 17.82 2.71
N GLN A 209 -11.20 18.17 2.45
CA GLN A 209 -12.35 17.28 2.67
C GLN A 209 -12.32 16.10 1.69
N VAL A 210 -12.50 14.89 2.19
CA VAL A 210 -12.42 13.65 1.40
C VAL A 210 -13.55 12.72 1.77
N THR A 211 -14.23 12.17 0.77
CA THR A 211 -15.26 11.15 0.97
C THR A 211 -14.68 9.77 0.70
N VAL A 212 -14.84 8.85 1.66
CA VAL A 212 -14.49 7.44 1.49
C VAL A 212 -15.76 6.60 1.49
N SER A 213 -16.11 6.08 0.32
CA SER A 213 -17.26 5.20 0.16
C SER A 213 -16.80 3.74 0.27
N TRP A 214 -17.46 2.95 1.12
CA TRP A 214 -17.08 1.56 1.44
C TRP A 214 -18.04 0.54 0.84
N ALA A 215 -17.51 -0.61 0.45
CA ALA A 215 -18.32 -1.79 0.11
C ALA A 215 -18.87 -2.50 1.37
N ASN A 216 -18.16 -2.42 2.48
CA ASN A 216 -18.57 -2.95 3.79
C ASN A 216 -18.20 -1.96 4.89
N ASP A 217 -19.19 -1.48 5.63
CA ASP A 217 -18.99 -0.51 6.72
C ASP A 217 -18.01 -1.01 7.81
N GLN A 218 -17.95 -2.32 8.04
CA GLN A 218 -17.04 -2.89 9.05
C GLN A 218 -15.56 -2.69 8.70
N ASP A 219 -15.23 -2.46 7.43
CA ASP A 219 -13.85 -2.30 7.00
C ASP A 219 -13.23 -1.00 7.53
N ARG A 220 -14.01 0.06 7.82
CA ARG A 220 -13.45 1.30 8.39
C ARG A 220 -12.81 1.09 9.77
N ASN A 221 -13.21 0.04 10.49
CA ASN A 221 -12.75 -0.26 11.85
C ASN A 221 -11.35 -0.90 11.90
N PHE A 222 -10.71 -1.15 10.76
CA PHE A 222 -9.30 -1.58 10.72
C PHE A 222 -8.35 -0.44 11.06
N ALA A 223 -8.76 0.82 10.87
CA ALA A 223 -8.05 1.97 11.38
C ALA A 223 -8.54 2.29 12.79
N GLU A 224 -7.63 2.62 13.70
CA GLU A 224 -7.96 2.96 15.09
C GLU A 224 -8.75 4.26 15.18
N GLU A 225 -8.34 5.26 14.40
CA GLU A 225 -8.94 6.59 14.36
C GLU A 225 -8.93 7.16 12.93
N TRP A 226 -9.90 8.03 12.64
CA TRP A 226 -10.01 8.75 11.37
C TRP A 226 -9.99 10.25 11.63
N SER A 227 -9.38 11.01 10.72
CA SER A 227 -9.34 12.46 10.81
C SER A 227 -10.69 13.09 10.47
N THR A 228 -10.96 14.27 11.03
CA THR A 228 -12.26 14.95 10.94
C THR A 228 -12.64 15.43 9.54
N ASN A 229 -11.68 15.50 8.62
CA ASN A 229 -11.90 15.85 7.21
C ASN A 229 -12.37 14.68 6.35
N VAL A 230 -12.44 13.46 6.90
CA VAL A 230 -12.87 12.28 6.16
C VAL A 230 -14.34 11.98 6.48
N THR A 231 -15.17 12.00 5.45
CA THR A 231 -16.56 11.52 5.52
C THR A 231 -16.63 10.08 5.03
N HIS A 232 -17.53 9.28 5.61
CA HIS A 232 -17.68 7.87 5.27
C HIS A 232 -19.07 7.60 4.70
N ASP A 233 -19.10 7.02 3.50
CA ASP A 233 -20.33 6.62 2.83
C ASP A 233 -20.31 5.11 2.54
N LEU A 234 -21.47 4.55 2.16
CA LEU A 234 -21.58 3.19 1.65
C LEU A 234 -21.80 3.24 0.13
N PHE A 235 -21.33 2.23 -0.61
CA PHE A 235 -21.71 2.10 -2.02
C PHE A 235 -23.23 1.95 -2.16
N GLU A 236 -23.86 2.84 -2.95
CA GLU A 236 -25.31 2.84 -3.21
C GLU A 236 -25.78 1.53 -3.84
N GLU A 237 -24.95 0.92 -4.69
CA GLU A 237 -25.13 -0.45 -5.16
C GLU A 237 -23.77 -1.16 -5.26
N PRO A 238 -23.66 -2.44 -4.85
CA PRO A 238 -22.47 -3.21 -5.11
C PRO A 238 -22.28 -3.37 -6.63
N SER A 239 -21.10 -3.06 -7.15
CA SER A 239 -20.74 -3.15 -8.58
C SER A 239 -21.15 -4.46 -9.29
N TYR A 240 -21.31 -5.58 -8.57
CA TYR A 240 -21.78 -6.85 -9.12
C TYR A 240 -23.29 -6.90 -9.42
N VAL A 241 -24.10 -6.03 -8.80
CA VAL A 241 -25.54 -5.88 -9.10
C VAL A 241 -25.73 -4.93 -10.28
N ALA A 242 -24.92 -3.88 -10.36
CA ALA A 242 -24.95 -2.91 -11.46
C ALA A 242 -24.67 -3.58 -12.83
N GLU A 243 -23.68 -4.48 -12.92
CA GLU A 243 -23.44 -5.26 -14.15
C GLU A 243 -24.60 -6.22 -14.48
N ALA A 244 -25.24 -6.82 -13.46
CA ALA A 244 -26.40 -7.70 -13.67
C ALA A 244 -27.62 -6.92 -14.17
N ALA A 245 -27.83 -5.70 -13.67
CA ALA A 245 -28.89 -4.80 -14.13
C ALA A 245 -28.62 -4.29 -15.56
N ALA A 246 -27.37 -3.95 -15.90
CA ALA A 246 -26.97 -3.52 -17.24
C ALA A 246 -27.10 -4.64 -18.29
N LEU A 247 -26.85 -5.90 -17.92
CA LEU A 247 -27.07 -7.06 -18.80
C LEU A 247 -28.57 -7.35 -19.02
N GLN A 248 -29.43 -7.08 -18.04
CA GLN A 248 -30.88 -7.28 -18.16
C GLN A 248 -31.56 -6.25 -19.07
N THR A 249 -31.09 -5.00 -19.08
CA THR A 249 -31.66 -3.94 -19.95
C THR A 249 -31.30 -4.13 -21.43
N THR A 250 -30.13 -4.67 -21.74
CA THR A 250 -29.74 -4.97 -23.14
C THR A 250 -30.46 -6.18 -23.73
N GLY A 251 -30.95 -7.10 -22.91
CA GLY A 251 -31.70 -8.30 -23.36
C GLY A 251 -33.18 -8.04 -23.65
N ALA A 252 -33.76 -6.93 -23.18
CA ALA A 252 -35.20 -6.66 -23.28
C ALA A 252 -35.62 -5.92 -24.57
N GLN A 253 -34.69 -5.43 -25.39
CA GLN A 253 -35.01 -4.63 -26.59
C GLN A 253 -35.02 -5.42 -27.91
N ALA A 254 -34.86 -6.75 -27.87
CA ALA A 254 -34.87 -7.60 -29.07
C ALA A 254 -36.10 -8.51 -29.11
N GLN A 255 -37.29 -7.94 -29.29
CA GLN A 255 -38.45 -8.68 -29.81
C GLN A 255 -38.92 -8.01 -31.12
N PRO A 256 -38.77 -8.66 -32.29
CA PRO A 256 -39.39 -8.18 -33.51
C PRO A 256 -40.89 -8.46 -33.46
N SER A 257 -41.69 -7.41 -33.71
CA SER A 257 -43.15 -7.49 -33.84
C SER A 257 -43.56 -8.55 -34.88
N PRO A 258 -44.54 -9.42 -34.59
CA PRO A 258 -45.07 -10.34 -35.59
C PRO A 258 -45.90 -9.58 -36.64
N ALA A 259 -45.71 -9.98 -37.90
CA ALA A 259 -46.43 -9.48 -39.08
C ALA A 259 -47.88 -9.98 -39.13
#